data_AF-A0A061EZ91-F1
#
_entry.id   AF-A0A061EZ91-F1
#
_cell.length_a   1.000
_cell.length_b   1.000
_cell.length_c   1.000
_cell.angle_alpha   90.00
_cell.angle_beta   90.00
_cell.angle_gamma   90.00
#
_symmetry.space_group_name_H-M   'P 1'
#
loop_
_entity.id
_entity.type
_entity.pdbx_description
1 polymer ?
#
loop_
_entity_poly.entity_id
_entity_poly.type
_entity_poly.pdbx_seq_one_letter_code
_entity_poly.pdbx_strand_id
1 'polypeptide(L)'
;MAIESMDTRDEEAPLVADISQSETPKTRTRDVHILSCAFLLVFLAYGAAQNLETTVNAEGNLGTVSLGILYVSFAFFSLFASLVVRVLGSKNAVVLGTTGYWLYIAANLKPTWYTMVPVSVYLGFAASIIWVGEGTYLTSIARSHARDSNLHEATVIGNFNGEFWAMFALHQFVGNLITLAVLQNGAEGSSSNTTLLFIVFLCSMTLGTILMCFLCKINDKEEKVSADSSVSFSSAVVSRLKSVITPLLDIRMLLIIPLIAYSGLQQAFVWADYTKDVVNPILGEAGVGGAMAVYGAFDAICSLAAGRLTSGLKSITFIVCGGAFFQAVIFLWLLLKYRLVQCILIKLSIFNFH
;
A
#
# COMPACT_ATOMS: atom_id res chain seq x y z
N MET A 1 68.34 9.64 39.68
CA MET A 1 67.66 9.08 40.87
C MET A 1 66.65 10.13 41.30
N ALA A 2 65.38 9.73 41.47
CA ALA A 2 64.35 10.41 42.26
C ALA A 2 63.73 11.71 41.63
N ILE A 3 62.40 11.76 41.41
CA ILE A 3 61.34 12.28 42.33
C ILE A 3 61.27 13.83 42.27
N GLU A 4 60.16 14.57 42.30
CA GLU A 4 58.71 14.40 42.08
C GLU A 4 58.13 15.83 41.91
N SER A 5 56.93 16.09 41.38
CA SER A 5 55.86 15.28 40.78
C SER A 5 55.09 16.17 39.76
N MET A 6 53.93 15.73 39.26
CA MET A 6 52.93 16.65 38.69
C MET A 6 51.54 16.21 39.19
N ASP A 7 50.93 17.06 40.02
CA ASP A 7 49.71 16.72 40.75
C ASP A 7 48.50 16.58 39.82
N THR A 8 47.54 15.78 40.26
CA THR A 8 46.32 15.46 39.52
C THR A 8 45.15 16.33 39.91
N ARG A 9 44.22 16.43 38.97
CA ARG A 9 42.76 16.43 39.14
C ARG A 9 41.98 17.76 39.19
N ASP A 10 40.82 17.63 38.56
CA ASP A 10 39.54 18.28 38.78
C ASP A 10 39.37 19.76 38.40
N GLU A 11 39.05 19.97 37.11
CA GLU A 11 37.87 20.79 36.80
C GLU A 11 37.02 20.10 35.71
N GLU A 12 35.72 19.94 35.98
CA GLU A 12 34.80 19.16 35.16
C GLU A 12 34.34 19.94 33.92
N ALA A 13 34.63 19.42 32.74
CA ALA A 13 33.87 19.74 31.53
C ALA A 13 33.23 18.45 31.02
N PRO A 14 31.88 18.30 31.06
CA PRO A 14 31.25 17.14 30.48
C PRO A 14 31.46 17.20 28.96
N LEU A 15 32.34 16.34 28.45
CA LEU A 15 32.38 15.97 27.04
C LEU A 15 30.99 15.48 26.66
N VAL A 16 30.21 16.37 26.04
CA VAL A 16 28.99 16.01 25.33
C VAL A 16 29.41 15.22 24.11
N ALA A 17 29.74 13.95 24.37
CA ALA A 17 29.68 12.92 23.35
C ALA A 17 28.26 13.00 22.78
N ASP A 18 28.17 13.39 21.51
CA ASP A 18 26.93 13.38 20.77
C ASP A 18 26.54 11.89 20.64
N ILE A 19 25.80 11.39 21.63
CA ILE A 19 25.28 10.03 21.66
C ILE A 19 24.24 9.97 20.55
N SER A 20 24.73 9.71 19.34
CA SER A 20 23.95 9.21 18.23
C SER A 20 23.21 8.00 18.76
N GLN A 21 21.92 8.20 19.08
CA GLN A 21 21.16 7.24 19.85
C GLN A 21 21.26 5.88 19.18
N SER A 22 21.85 4.93 19.90
CA SER A 22 21.84 3.52 19.55
C SER A 22 20.40 3.03 19.67
N GLU A 23 19.57 3.35 18.67
CA GLU A 23 18.18 2.92 18.59
C GLU A 23 18.12 1.40 18.73
N THR A 24 17.66 0.94 19.89
CA THR A 24 17.68 -0.49 20.22
C THR A 24 16.86 -1.29 19.19
N PRO A 25 17.19 -2.59 18.95
CA PRO A 25 16.47 -3.41 17.97
C PRO A 25 14.94 -3.43 18.17
N LYS A 26 14.47 -3.28 19.42
CA LYS A 26 13.05 -3.18 19.80
C LYS A 26 12.33 -1.94 19.24
N THR A 27 13.05 -0.85 18.99
CA THR A 27 12.47 0.39 18.45
C THR A 27 12.06 0.21 16.99
N ARG A 28 12.75 -0.64 16.21
CA ARG A 28 12.47 -0.81 14.77
C ARG A 28 11.33 -1.77 14.45
N THR A 29 11.13 -2.81 15.26
CA THR A 29 9.95 -3.68 15.11
C THR A 29 8.67 -2.96 15.51
N ARG A 30 8.72 -2.10 16.53
CA ARG A 30 7.63 -1.17 16.89
C ARG A 30 7.21 -0.33 15.67
N ASP A 31 8.16 0.17 14.90
CA ASP A 31 7.87 1.03 13.75
C ASP A 31 7.22 0.29 12.57
N VAL A 32 7.53 -1.00 12.36
CA VAL A 32 6.75 -1.87 11.45
C VAL A 32 5.30 -1.93 11.90
N HIS A 33 5.06 -2.25 13.18
CA HIS A 33 3.70 -2.34 13.71
C HIS A 33 2.94 -0.99 13.64
N ILE A 34 3.61 0.14 13.91
CA ILE A 34 3.01 1.49 13.79
C ILE A 34 2.63 1.75 12.32
N LEU A 35 3.52 1.48 11.37
CA LEU A 35 3.27 1.64 9.94
C LEU A 35 2.07 0.79 9.49
N SER A 36 2.08 -0.51 9.82
CA SER A 36 1.01 -1.46 9.49
C SER A 36 -0.35 -1.05 10.06
N CYS A 37 -0.40 -0.65 11.33
CA CYS A 37 -1.63 -0.19 11.98
C CYS A 37 -2.13 1.14 11.39
N ALA A 38 -1.22 2.06 11.05
CA ALA A 38 -1.57 3.32 10.41
C ALA A 38 -2.12 3.12 8.99
N PHE A 39 -1.50 2.25 8.19
CA PHE A 39 -2.00 1.84 6.88
C PHE A 39 -3.37 1.17 6.99
N LEU A 40 -3.55 0.24 7.92
CA LEU A 40 -4.85 -0.40 8.18
C LEU A 40 -5.95 0.64 8.45
N LEU A 41 -5.72 1.62 9.32
CA LEU A 41 -6.70 2.68 9.65
C LEU A 41 -7.00 3.62 8.48
N VAL A 42 -6.02 3.95 7.64
CA VAL A 42 -6.25 4.79 6.46
C VAL A 42 -6.97 4.02 5.35
N PHE A 43 -6.54 2.80 5.05
CA PHE A 43 -7.07 2.03 3.93
C PHE A 43 -8.38 1.30 4.24
N LEU A 44 -8.73 1.04 5.52
CA LEU A 44 -10.07 0.52 5.83
C LEU A 44 -11.15 1.55 5.49
N ALA A 45 -10.84 2.83 5.69
CA ALA A 45 -11.73 3.95 5.37
C ALA A 45 -11.77 4.20 3.85
N TYR A 46 -10.59 4.24 3.21
CA TYR A 46 -10.52 4.46 1.76
C TYR A 46 -11.11 3.30 0.95
N GLY A 47 -10.74 2.05 1.24
CA GLY A 47 -11.23 0.88 0.51
C GLY A 47 -12.74 0.72 0.60
N ALA A 48 -13.31 0.95 1.79
CA ALA A 48 -14.76 0.94 1.98
C ALA A 48 -15.47 2.07 1.23
N ALA A 49 -14.94 3.30 1.29
CA ALA A 49 -15.48 4.43 0.51
C ALA A 49 -15.38 4.17 -0.99
N GLN A 50 -14.26 3.63 -1.48
CA GLN A 50 -14.07 3.25 -2.89
C GLN A 50 -15.11 2.23 -3.37
N ASN A 51 -15.45 1.23 -2.54
CA ASN A 51 -16.49 0.24 -2.89
C ASN A 51 -17.90 0.85 -3.02
N LEU A 52 -18.16 1.98 -2.32
CA LEU A 52 -19.43 2.69 -2.33
C LEU A 52 -19.50 3.85 -3.33
N GLU A 53 -18.35 4.37 -3.75
CA GLU A 53 -18.20 5.64 -4.49
C GLU A 53 -19.09 5.74 -5.74
N THR A 54 -19.16 4.68 -6.55
CA THR A 54 -19.99 4.63 -7.76
C THR A 54 -21.50 4.58 -7.46
N THR A 55 -21.89 4.12 -6.27
CA THR A 55 -23.27 4.00 -5.80
C THR A 55 -23.74 5.26 -5.09
N VAL A 56 -22.89 5.84 -4.23
CA VAL A 56 -23.19 7.06 -3.46
C VAL A 56 -23.13 8.30 -4.35
N ASN A 57 -22.15 8.38 -5.26
CA ASN A 57 -21.97 9.51 -6.18
C ASN A 57 -22.38 9.14 -7.61
N ALA A 58 -23.53 8.46 -7.74
CA ALA A 58 -24.08 8.02 -9.03
C ALA A 58 -24.56 9.18 -9.92
N GLU A 59 -24.96 10.32 -9.35
CA GLU A 59 -25.43 11.48 -10.11
C GLU A 59 -24.37 11.97 -11.11
N GLY A 60 -24.74 12.00 -12.39
CA GLY A 60 -23.83 12.37 -13.48
C GLY A 60 -22.62 11.44 -13.68
N ASN A 61 -22.62 10.25 -13.09
CA ASN A 61 -21.46 9.34 -12.99
C ASN A 61 -20.25 9.95 -12.23
N LEU A 62 -20.48 10.90 -11.32
CA LEU A 62 -19.43 11.64 -10.61
C LEU A 62 -18.41 10.70 -9.93
N GLY A 63 -18.87 9.67 -9.21
CA GLY A 63 -17.99 8.71 -8.52
C GLY A 63 -17.14 7.85 -9.48
N THR A 64 -17.73 7.41 -10.60
CA THR A 64 -17.00 6.66 -11.64
C THR A 64 -15.92 7.52 -12.31
N VAL A 65 -16.24 8.77 -12.62
CA VAL A 65 -15.28 9.72 -13.23
C VAL A 65 -14.20 10.11 -12.21
N SER A 66 -14.57 10.31 -10.94
CA SER A 66 -13.65 10.54 -9.81
C SER A 66 -12.60 9.43 -9.70
N LEU A 67 -13.02 8.16 -9.62
CA LEU A 67 -12.12 7.00 -9.59
C LEU A 67 -11.27 6.88 -10.85
N GLY A 68 -11.82 7.14 -12.03
CA GLY A 68 -11.07 7.16 -13.28
C GLY A 68 -9.94 8.20 -13.26
N ILE A 69 -10.24 9.42 -12.84
CA ILE A 69 -9.26 10.52 -12.70
C ILE A 69 -8.19 10.17 -11.67
N LEU A 70 -8.56 9.58 -10.54
CA LEU A 70 -7.66 9.11 -9.49
C LEU A 70 -6.63 8.11 -10.05
N TYR A 71 -7.09 7.06 -10.74
CA TYR A 71 -6.20 6.01 -11.25
C TYR A 71 -5.33 6.47 -12.43
N VAL A 72 -5.86 7.31 -13.32
CA VAL A 72 -5.06 7.95 -14.39
C VAL A 72 -3.98 8.87 -13.81
N SER A 73 -4.34 9.67 -12.79
CA SER A 73 -3.39 10.54 -12.10
C SER A 73 -2.34 9.74 -11.34
N PHE A 74 -2.73 8.67 -10.64
CA PHE A 74 -1.81 7.74 -9.97
C PHE A 74 -0.80 7.13 -10.93
N ALA A 75 -1.24 6.65 -12.09
CA ALA A 75 -0.36 6.11 -13.12
C ALA A 75 0.66 7.16 -13.63
N PHE A 76 0.21 8.40 -13.87
CA PHE A 76 1.09 9.49 -14.31
C PHE A 76 2.11 9.90 -13.23
N PHE A 77 1.66 10.15 -11.99
CA PHE A 77 2.54 10.61 -10.91
C PHE A 77 3.50 9.53 -10.40
N SER A 78 3.18 8.24 -10.57
CA SER A 78 4.08 7.12 -10.24
C SER A 78 5.42 7.20 -10.97
N LEU A 79 5.48 7.83 -12.14
CA LEU A 79 6.74 8.09 -12.85
C LEU A 79 7.70 9.00 -12.06
N PHE A 80 7.17 9.87 -11.20
CA PHE A 80 7.95 10.86 -10.44
C PHE A 80 7.95 10.61 -8.93
N ALA A 81 7.14 9.69 -8.43
CA ALA A 81 7.00 9.39 -7.00
C ALA A 81 8.34 9.11 -6.30
N SER A 82 9.21 8.29 -6.90
CA SER A 82 10.55 7.98 -6.37
C SER A 82 11.44 9.20 -6.22
N LEU A 83 11.28 10.23 -7.06
CA LEU A 83 11.98 11.51 -6.91
C LEU A 83 11.45 12.30 -5.72
N VAL A 84 10.12 12.38 -5.56
CA VAL A 84 9.49 13.08 -4.43
C VAL A 84 9.88 12.41 -3.10
N VAL A 85 9.81 11.07 -3.01
CA VAL A 85 10.19 10.30 -1.83
C VAL A 85 11.67 10.52 -1.45
N ARG A 86 12.58 10.57 -2.42
CA ARG A 86 14.01 10.87 -2.18
C ARG A 86 14.27 12.29 -1.70
N VAL A 87 13.43 13.27 -2.06
CA VAL A 87 13.58 14.67 -1.63
C VAL A 87 12.94 14.91 -0.26
N LEU A 88 11.77 14.35 0.00
CA LEU A 88 11.06 14.51 1.28
C LEU A 88 11.62 13.61 2.39
N GLY A 89 12.19 12.46 2.01
CA GLY A 89 12.46 11.34 2.92
C GLY A 89 11.22 10.47 3.10
N SER A 90 11.42 9.17 3.28
CA SER A 90 10.36 8.16 3.32
C SER A 90 9.27 8.47 4.36
N LYS A 91 9.63 8.78 5.62
CA LYS A 91 8.66 9.18 6.66
C LYS A 91 7.73 10.33 6.22
N ASN A 92 8.30 11.40 5.67
CA ASN A 92 7.52 12.58 5.29
C ASN A 92 6.66 12.30 4.06
N ALA A 93 7.12 11.42 3.16
CA ALA A 93 6.36 10.96 2.02
C ALA A 93 5.10 10.16 2.43
N VAL A 94 5.19 9.23 3.38
CA VAL A 94 3.99 8.52 3.87
C VAL A 94 2.99 9.46 4.55
N VAL A 95 3.47 10.41 5.35
CA VAL A 95 2.61 11.44 5.98
C VAL A 95 1.97 12.37 4.94
N LEU A 96 2.70 12.80 3.90
CA LEU A 96 2.11 13.56 2.79
C LEU A 96 1.05 12.73 2.06
N GLY A 97 1.32 11.44 1.85
CA GLY A 97 0.40 10.51 1.23
C GLY A 97 -0.97 10.44 1.92
N THR A 98 -1.03 10.35 3.25
CA THR A 98 -2.32 10.26 3.96
C THR A 98 -3.21 11.49 3.78
N THR A 99 -2.63 12.68 3.49
CA THR A 99 -3.41 13.90 3.26
C THR A 99 -4.33 13.78 2.03
N GLY A 100 -3.92 13.08 0.98
CA GLY A 100 -4.76 12.86 -0.20
C GLY A 100 -5.97 11.98 0.10
N TYR A 101 -5.74 10.90 0.85
CA TYR A 101 -6.81 9.99 1.27
C TYR A 101 -7.80 10.71 2.17
N TRP A 102 -7.31 11.48 3.14
CA TRP A 102 -8.14 12.28 4.04
C TRP A 102 -9.00 13.30 3.28
N LEU A 103 -8.41 14.06 2.35
CA LEU A 103 -9.14 15.04 1.55
C LEU A 103 -10.21 14.38 0.66
N TYR A 104 -9.95 13.18 0.14
CA TYR A 104 -10.91 12.44 -0.70
C TYR A 104 -12.14 11.98 0.07
N ILE A 105 -11.97 11.52 1.32
CA ILE A 105 -13.11 11.22 2.20
C ILE A 105 -13.81 12.51 2.67
N ALA A 106 -13.08 13.61 2.86
CA ALA A 106 -13.68 14.90 3.22
C ALA A 106 -14.51 15.50 2.07
N ALA A 107 -14.06 15.36 0.82
CA ALA A 107 -14.80 15.80 -0.37
C ALA A 107 -16.14 15.04 -0.51
N ASN A 108 -16.15 13.76 -0.15
CA ASN A 108 -17.33 12.91 -0.10
C ASN A 108 -18.42 13.36 0.91
N LEU A 109 -18.12 14.27 1.85
CA LEU A 109 -19.16 14.91 2.69
C LEU A 109 -20.04 15.91 1.91
N LYS A 110 -19.50 16.49 0.82
CA LYS A 110 -20.24 17.35 -0.13
C LYS A 110 -19.73 17.07 -1.56
N PRO A 111 -20.16 15.95 -2.15
CA PRO A 111 -19.69 15.52 -3.46
C PRO A 111 -20.24 16.47 -4.53
N THR A 112 -19.34 17.14 -5.24
CA THR A 112 -19.64 18.00 -6.38
C THR A 112 -18.52 17.86 -7.41
N TRP A 113 -18.77 18.20 -8.66
CA TRP A 113 -17.73 18.25 -9.69
C TRP A 113 -16.53 19.12 -9.30
N TYR A 114 -16.77 20.24 -8.60
CA TYR A 114 -15.73 21.16 -8.16
C TYR A 114 -14.93 20.68 -6.94
N THR A 115 -15.48 19.77 -6.13
CA THR A 115 -14.76 19.17 -4.99
C THR A 115 -14.08 17.86 -5.37
N MET A 116 -14.78 16.94 -6.03
CA MET A 116 -14.27 15.60 -6.34
C MET A 116 -13.14 15.63 -7.37
N VAL A 117 -13.28 16.32 -8.50
CA VAL A 117 -12.28 16.32 -9.59
C VAL A 117 -10.87 16.73 -9.11
N PRO A 118 -10.65 17.90 -8.49
CA PRO A 118 -9.31 18.29 -8.04
C PRO A 118 -8.76 17.39 -6.94
N VAL A 119 -9.63 16.88 -6.06
CA VAL A 119 -9.22 15.98 -4.97
C VAL A 119 -8.87 14.59 -5.49
N SER A 120 -9.50 14.12 -6.57
CA SER A 120 -9.13 12.87 -7.26
C SER A 120 -7.74 12.95 -7.88
N VAL A 121 -7.42 14.08 -8.53
CA VAL A 121 -6.07 14.34 -9.06
C VAL A 121 -5.04 14.37 -7.94
N TYR A 122 -5.35 15.07 -6.84
CA TYR A 122 -4.47 15.15 -5.67
C TYR A 122 -4.29 13.80 -4.96
N LEU A 123 -5.34 12.98 -4.86
CA LEU A 123 -5.22 11.62 -4.33
C LEU A 123 -4.38 10.74 -5.25
N GLY A 124 -4.51 10.84 -6.59
CA GLY A 124 -3.61 10.12 -7.50
C GLY A 124 -2.12 10.47 -7.25
N PHE A 125 -1.82 11.76 -7.05
CA PHE A 125 -0.48 12.22 -6.65
C PHE A 125 -0.06 11.64 -5.29
N ALA A 126 -0.90 11.79 -4.26
CA ALA A 126 -0.61 11.36 -2.89
C ALA A 126 -0.46 9.84 -2.77
N ALA A 127 -1.27 9.06 -3.48
CA ALA A 127 -1.19 7.61 -3.57
C ALA A 127 0.12 7.15 -4.22
N SER A 128 0.59 7.83 -5.27
CA SER A 128 1.88 7.50 -5.89
C SER A 128 3.04 7.65 -4.90
N ILE A 129 2.97 8.68 -4.06
CA ILE A 129 3.97 8.98 -3.04
C ILE A 129 3.84 8.05 -1.83
N ILE A 130 2.62 7.70 -1.40
CA ILE A 130 2.43 6.86 -0.20
C ILE A 130 3.02 5.47 -0.40
N TRP A 131 2.78 4.84 -1.55
CA TRP A 131 3.21 3.46 -1.81
C TRP A 131 4.72 3.36 -2.07
N VAL A 132 5.31 4.33 -2.76
CA VAL A 132 6.77 4.38 -2.92
C VAL A 132 7.45 4.79 -1.60
N GLY A 133 6.82 5.64 -0.81
CA GLY A 133 7.29 6.06 0.52
C GLY A 133 7.28 4.91 1.54
N GLU A 134 6.20 4.13 1.56
CA GLU A 134 6.02 2.91 2.37
C GLU A 134 7.09 1.87 2.04
N GLY A 135 7.15 1.40 0.79
CA GLY A 135 8.11 0.36 0.40
C GLY A 135 9.57 0.79 0.62
N THR A 136 9.87 2.08 0.48
CA THR A 136 11.18 2.66 0.86
C THR A 136 11.39 2.63 2.38
N TYR A 137 10.43 3.10 3.17
CA TYR A 137 10.50 3.10 4.64
C TYR A 137 10.68 1.68 5.20
N LEU A 138 9.83 0.75 4.76
CA LEU A 138 9.79 -0.64 5.22
C LEU A 138 11.09 -1.37 4.86
N THR A 139 11.63 -1.13 3.67
CA THR A 139 12.94 -1.66 3.26
C THR A 139 14.07 -1.05 4.08
N SER A 140 14.11 0.27 4.31
CA SER A 140 15.16 0.91 5.10
C SER A 140 15.15 0.47 6.58
N ILE A 141 13.99 0.35 7.24
CA ILE A 141 13.92 -0.21 8.61
C ILE A 141 14.32 -1.69 8.65
N ALA A 142 13.95 -2.49 7.64
CA ALA A 142 14.34 -3.89 7.56
C ALA A 142 15.86 -4.05 7.41
N ARG A 143 16.50 -3.25 6.54
CA ARG A 143 17.96 -3.23 6.37
C ARG A 143 18.69 -2.77 7.63
N SER A 144 18.20 -1.70 8.27
CA SER A 144 18.78 -1.21 9.53
C SER A 144 18.60 -2.21 10.68
N HIS A 145 17.47 -2.94 10.72
CA HIS A 145 17.29 -4.05 11.68
C HIS A 145 18.18 -5.25 11.35
N ALA A 146 18.34 -5.61 10.07
CA ALA A 146 19.21 -6.70 9.64
C ALA A 146 20.68 -6.45 10.01
N ARG A 147 21.19 -5.23 9.76
CA ARG A 147 22.56 -4.83 10.12
C ARG A 147 22.80 -4.94 11.62
N ASP A 148 21.92 -4.35 12.43
CA ASP A 148 22.13 -4.25 13.88
C ASP A 148 21.88 -5.58 14.62
N SER A 149 21.03 -6.45 14.07
CA SER A 149 20.81 -7.83 14.56
C SER A 149 21.76 -8.86 13.92
N ASN A 150 22.64 -8.43 13.00
CA ASN A 150 23.53 -9.26 12.18
C ASN A 150 22.82 -10.43 11.45
N LEU A 151 21.66 -10.11 10.84
CA LEU A 151 20.81 -11.03 10.09
C LEU A 151 20.91 -10.78 8.57
N HIS A 152 20.51 -11.77 7.77
CA HIS A 152 20.49 -11.63 6.32
C HIS A 152 19.40 -10.65 5.85
N GLU A 153 19.80 -9.56 5.14
CA GLU A 153 18.90 -8.48 4.71
C GLU A 153 17.62 -8.97 4.03
N ALA A 154 17.73 -9.85 3.03
CA ALA A 154 16.57 -10.34 2.28
C ALA A 154 15.56 -11.08 3.15
N THR A 155 16.01 -11.78 4.20
CA THR A 155 15.13 -12.46 5.16
C THR A 155 14.38 -11.47 6.03
N VAL A 156 15.02 -10.39 6.47
CA VAL A 156 14.34 -9.36 7.30
C VAL A 156 13.39 -8.52 6.46
N ILE A 157 13.79 -8.14 5.24
CA ILE A 157 12.93 -7.44 4.26
C ILE A 157 11.70 -8.31 3.95
N GLY A 158 11.88 -9.60 3.69
CA GLY A 158 10.78 -10.56 3.49
C GLY A 158 9.84 -10.61 4.70
N ASN A 159 10.38 -10.82 5.90
CA ASN A 159 9.58 -10.90 7.13
C ASN A 159 8.74 -9.63 7.37
N PHE A 160 9.34 -8.45 7.23
CA PHE A 160 8.67 -7.17 7.49
C PHE A 160 7.61 -6.86 6.41
N ASN A 161 7.88 -7.16 5.13
CA ASN A 161 6.87 -7.08 4.07
C ASN A 161 5.70 -8.04 4.33
N GLY A 162 5.99 -9.31 4.64
CA GLY A 162 4.94 -10.30 4.91
C GLY A 162 4.05 -9.94 6.09
N GLU A 163 4.63 -9.34 7.14
CA GLU A 163 3.88 -8.82 8.29
C GLU A 163 3.02 -7.60 7.92
N PHE A 164 3.59 -6.63 7.19
CA PHE A 164 2.87 -5.45 6.73
C PHE A 164 1.67 -5.81 5.85
N TRP A 165 1.89 -6.62 4.80
CA TRP A 165 0.82 -7.02 3.89
C TRP A 165 -0.26 -7.87 4.58
N ALA A 166 0.12 -8.71 5.55
CA ALA A 166 -0.86 -9.48 6.32
C ALA A 166 -1.73 -8.62 7.25
N MET A 167 -1.16 -7.58 7.88
CA MET A 167 -1.93 -6.58 8.62
C MET A 167 -2.77 -5.69 7.70
N PHE A 168 -2.24 -5.35 6.53
CA PHE A 168 -2.92 -4.54 5.51
C PHE A 168 -4.16 -5.25 4.97
N ALA A 169 -4.10 -6.56 4.68
CA ALA A 169 -5.23 -7.34 4.15
C ALA A 169 -6.50 -7.26 5.02
N LEU A 170 -6.37 -7.02 6.33
CA LEU A 170 -7.48 -6.84 7.26
C LEU A 170 -8.35 -5.60 6.95
N HIS A 171 -7.83 -4.61 6.21
CA HIS A 171 -8.57 -3.37 5.90
C HIS A 171 -9.87 -3.64 5.15
N GLN A 172 -9.84 -4.59 4.21
CA GLN A 172 -10.99 -4.92 3.35
C GLN A 172 -12.10 -5.62 4.14
N PHE A 173 -11.76 -6.37 5.19
CA PHE A 173 -12.74 -6.97 6.09
C PHE A 173 -13.37 -5.91 7.01
N VAL A 174 -12.53 -5.13 7.71
CA VAL A 174 -12.99 -4.18 8.73
C VAL A 174 -13.76 -3.00 8.13
N GLY A 175 -13.28 -2.43 7.02
CA GLY A 175 -13.93 -1.29 6.36
C GLY A 175 -15.34 -1.61 5.83
N ASN A 176 -15.50 -2.77 5.20
CA ASN A 176 -16.79 -3.22 4.70
C ASN A 176 -17.75 -3.62 5.85
N LEU A 177 -17.23 -4.16 6.96
CA LEU A 177 -18.05 -4.44 8.15
C LEU A 177 -18.57 -3.16 8.82
N ILE A 178 -17.74 -2.12 8.93
CA ILE A 178 -18.15 -0.80 9.43
C ILE A 178 -19.23 -0.20 8.53
N THR A 179 -19.05 -0.29 7.21
CA THR A 179 -20.05 0.13 6.21
C THR A 179 -21.38 -0.56 6.44
N LEU A 180 -21.38 -1.89 6.55
CA LEU A 180 -22.59 -2.67 6.77
C LEU A 180 -23.28 -2.28 8.08
N ALA A 181 -22.52 -2.18 9.18
CA ALA A 181 -23.06 -1.84 10.50
C ALA A 181 -23.65 -0.43 10.56
N VAL A 182 -23.02 0.56 9.91
CA VAL A 182 -23.53 1.94 9.89
C VAL A 182 -24.76 2.08 8.99
N LEU A 183 -24.78 1.42 7.83
CA LEU A 183 -25.90 1.52 6.88
C LEU A 183 -27.12 0.70 7.33
N GLN A 184 -26.95 -0.44 8.02
CA GLN A 184 -28.07 -1.26 8.52
C GLN A 184 -28.78 -0.69 9.76
N ASN A 185 -28.06 0.04 10.63
CA ASN A 185 -28.64 0.58 11.87
C ASN A 185 -29.44 1.89 11.65
N GLY A 186 -29.45 2.43 10.44
CA GLY A 186 -30.23 3.62 10.10
C GLY A 186 -31.57 3.26 9.46
N ALA A 187 -32.64 3.92 9.90
CA ALA A 187 -33.90 3.88 9.17
C ALA A 187 -33.70 4.33 7.70
N GLU A 188 -34.46 3.71 6.80
CA GLU A 188 -34.21 3.66 5.36
C GLU A 188 -33.91 5.04 4.71
N GLY A 189 -32.87 5.10 3.88
CA GLY A 189 -32.74 6.11 2.82
C GLY A 189 -32.31 7.54 3.18
N SER A 190 -31.90 7.84 4.41
CA SER A 190 -31.49 9.21 4.79
C SER A 190 -30.01 9.51 4.54
N SER A 191 -29.73 10.68 3.93
CA SER A 191 -28.38 11.25 3.72
C SER A 191 -27.56 11.40 5.01
N SER A 192 -28.23 11.40 6.17
CA SER A 192 -27.60 11.40 7.49
C SER A 192 -26.69 10.17 7.72
N ASN A 193 -27.06 8.99 7.20
CA ASN A 193 -26.31 7.75 7.47
C ASN A 193 -24.99 7.73 6.69
N THR A 194 -25.02 8.12 5.42
CA THR A 194 -23.83 8.30 4.57
C THR A 194 -22.90 9.39 5.12
N THR A 195 -23.47 10.49 5.61
CA THR A 195 -22.69 11.55 6.29
C THR A 195 -21.99 11.02 7.54
N LEU A 196 -22.70 10.24 8.37
CA LEU A 196 -22.12 9.62 9.57
C LEU A 196 -21.02 8.61 9.21
N LEU A 197 -21.20 7.81 8.17
CA LEU A 197 -20.19 6.86 7.68
C LEU A 197 -18.88 7.58 7.29
N PHE A 198 -18.97 8.64 6.49
CA PHE A 198 -17.79 9.42 6.11
C PHE A 198 -17.14 10.15 7.31
N ILE A 199 -17.92 10.59 8.31
CA ILE A 199 -17.36 11.12 9.57
C ILE A 199 -16.59 10.04 10.34
N VAL A 200 -17.12 8.82 10.46
CA VAL A 200 -16.41 7.69 11.10
C VAL A 200 -15.11 7.36 10.36
N PHE A 201 -15.14 7.37 9.02
CA PHE A 201 -13.95 7.17 8.18
C PHE A 201 -12.92 8.28 8.36
N LEU A 202 -13.32 9.55 8.44
CA LEU A 202 -12.39 10.65 8.74
C LEU A 202 -11.75 10.50 10.12
N CYS A 203 -12.50 10.10 11.14
CA CYS A 203 -11.95 9.81 12.48
C CYS A 203 -10.96 8.64 12.47
N SER A 204 -11.18 7.62 11.65
CA SER A 204 -10.22 6.52 11.47
C SER A 204 -8.94 6.99 10.76
N MET A 205 -9.09 7.78 9.69
CA MET A 205 -7.96 8.34 8.93
C MET A 205 -7.13 9.36 9.73
N THR A 206 -7.75 10.18 10.59
CA THR A 206 -6.99 11.09 11.47
C THR A 206 -6.19 10.31 12.49
N LEU A 207 -6.76 9.26 13.10
CA LEU A 207 -6.01 8.36 14.00
C LEU A 207 -4.84 7.70 13.27
N GLY A 208 -5.06 7.15 12.07
CA GLY A 208 -3.99 6.58 11.24
C GLY A 208 -2.89 7.59 10.89
N THR A 209 -3.27 8.81 10.52
CA THR A 209 -2.32 9.90 10.24
C THR A 209 -1.53 10.33 11.48
N ILE A 210 -2.17 10.38 12.65
CA ILE A 210 -1.49 10.64 13.93
C ILE A 210 -0.48 9.52 14.23
N LEU A 211 -0.80 8.25 13.98
CA LEU A 211 0.16 7.15 14.11
C LEU A 211 1.36 7.30 13.15
N MET A 212 1.16 7.70 11.88
CA MET A 212 2.28 7.97 10.95
C MET A 212 3.27 9.01 11.47
N CYS A 213 2.80 10.02 12.21
CA CYS A 213 3.67 11.05 12.79
C CYS A 213 4.66 10.48 13.82
N PHE A 214 4.35 9.35 14.47
CA PHE A 214 5.21 8.69 15.48
C PHE A 214 6.30 7.78 14.90
N LEU A 215 6.30 7.51 13.59
CA LEU A 215 7.38 6.78 12.91
C LEU A 215 8.75 7.45 13.16
N CYS A 216 9.82 6.70 13.38
CA CYS A 216 11.16 7.28 13.45
C CYS A 216 11.55 7.90 12.10
N LYS A 217 12.28 9.01 12.14
CA LYS A 217 12.88 9.54 10.91
C LYS A 217 14.15 8.74 10.62
N ILE A 218 14.07 7.83 9.65
CA ILE A 218 15.25 7.16 9.13
C ILE A 218 16.13 8.22 8.47
N ASN A 219 17.21 8.61 9.15
CA ASN A 219 18.27 9.39 8.55
C ASN A 219 19.17 8.42 7.79
N ASP A 220 18.77 8.07 6.57
CA ASP A 220 19.61 7.31 5.65
C ASP A 220 20.91 8.11 5.41
N LYS A 221 21.97 7.72 6.12
CA LYS A 221 23.37 8.07 5.81
C LYS A 221 23.82 7.24 4.59
N GLU A 222 23.02 7.22 3.52
CA GLU A 222 23.59 7.01 2.19
C GLU A 222 24.55 8.16 1.93
N GLU A 223 25.69 7.86 1.30
CA GLU A 223 26.81 8.78 1.19
C GLU A 223 26.36 10.17 0.73
N LYS A 224 26.59 11.17 1.59
CA LYS A 224 26.75 12.54 1.13
C LYS A 224 27.99 12.55 0.23
N VAL A 225 27.80 12.23 -1.04
CA VAL A 225 28.73 12.62 -2.10
C VAL A 225 28.98 14.10 -1.88
N SER A 226 30.23 14.45 -1.60
CA SER A 226 30.69 15.79 -1.30
C SER A 226 30.28 16.72 -2.44
N ALA A 227 29.15 17.40 -2.26
CA ALA A 227 28.59 18.26 -3.28
C ALA A 227 29.35 19.59 -3.22
N ASP A 228 30.36 19.74 -4.07
CA ASP A 228 31.02 21.01 -4.31
C ASP A 228 29.98 22.10 -4.58
N SER A 229 30.15 23.22 -3.88
CA SER A 229 29.19 24.31 -3.84
C SER A 229 29.18 25.13 -5.14
N SER A 230 28.48 24.66 -6.17
CA SER A 230 28.06 25.48 -7.34
C SER A 230 27.03 24.84 -8.29
N VAL A 231 26.49 23.65 -8.00
CA VAL A 231 25.56 22.96 -8.93
C VAL A 231 24.27 23.75 -9.12
N SER A 232 24.06 24.28 -10.34
CA SER A 232 22.83 24.96 -10.73
C SER A 232 21.60 24.08 -10.51
N PHE A 233 20.48 24.70 -10.07
CA PHE A 233 19.21 24.02 -9.85
C PHE A 233 18.77 23.18 -11.06
N SER A 234 19.01 23.67 -12.28
CA SER A 234 18.74 22.93 -13.52
C SER A 234 19.56 21.63 -13.62
N SER A 235 20.87 21.67 -13.38
CA SER A 235 21.72 20.47 -13.37
C SER A 235 21.35 19.48 -12.26
N ALA A 236 20.89 19.97 -11.10
CA ALA A 236 20.36 19.11 -10.04
C ALA A 236 19.07 18.39 -10.50
N VAL A 237 18.12 19.12 -11.09
CA VAL A 237 16.87 18.55 -11.63
C VAL A 237 17.15 17.56 -12.78
N VAL A 238 18.04 17.88 -13.72
CA VAL A 238 18.41 16.99 -14.82
C VAL A 238 19.09 15.71 -14.32
N SER A 239 19.99 15.80 -13.34
CA SER A 239 20.62 14.64 -12.70
C SER A 239 19.59 13.74 -12.00
N ARG A 240 18.65 14.35 -11.26
CA ARG A 240 17.55 13.67 -10.59
C ARG A 240 16.60 12.97 -11.57
N LEU A 241 16.20 13.63 -12.66
CA LEU A 241 15.39 13.03 -13.74
C LEU A 241 16.14 11.91 -14.48
N LYS A 242 17.44 12.08 -14.76
CA LYS A 242 18.28 11.03 -15.34
C LYS A 242 18.33 9.79 -14.45
N SER A 243 18.33 9.96 -13.12
CA SER A 243 18.23 8.83 -12.17
C SER A 243 16.86 8.12 -12.15
N VAL A 244 15.81 8.71 -12.73
CA VAL A 244 14.50 8.05 -12.93
C VAL A 244 14.45 7.36 -14.30
N ILE A 245 14.97 8.01 -15.35
CA ILE A 245 14.94 7.49 -16.72
C ILE A 245 15.94 6.33 -16.92
N THR A 246 17.12 6.37 -16.28
CA THR A 246 18.13 5.34 -16.46
C THR A 246 17.66 3.95 -15.99
N PRO A 247 17.02 3.79 -14.80
CA PRO A 247 16.41 2.52 -14.41
C PRO A 247 15.28 2.05 -15.34
N LEU A 248 14.46 2.96 -15.88
CA LEU A 248 13.39 2.59 -16.84
C LEU A 248 13.92 1.98 -18.15
N LEU A 249 15.20 2.18 -18.46
CA LEU A 249 15.89 1.58 -19.60
C LEU A 249 16.75 0.36 -19.21
N ASP A 250 16.78 -0.02 -17.93
CA ASP A 250 17.48 -1.23 -17.47
C ASP A 250 16.68 -2.48 -17.87
N ILE A 251 17.34 -3.41 -18.56
CA ILE A 251 16.75 -4.67 -19.03
C ILE A 251 16.09 -5.47 -17.91
N ARG A 252 16.60 -5.39 -16.66
CA ARG A 252 16.04 -6.07 -15.49
C ARG A 252 14.72 -5.44 -15.07
N MET A 253 14.61 -4.10 -15.10
CA MET A 253 13.33 -3.43 -14.84
C MET A 253 12.32 -3.70 -15.96
N LEU A 254 12.75 -3.65 -17.23
CA LEU A 254 11.88 -3.97 -18.37
C LEU A 254 11.31 -5.40 -18.28
N LEU A 255 12.10 -6.38 -17.83
CA LEU A 255 11.65 -7.76 -17.59
C LEU A 255 10.67 -7.89 -16.42
N ILE A 256 10.64 -6.93 -15.50
CA ILE A 256 9.69 -6.90 -14.37
C ILE A 256 8.36 -6.24 -14.76
N ILE A 257 8.31 -5.36 -15.77
CA ILE A 257 7.06 -4.70 -16.21
C ILE A 257 5.94 -5.70 -16.54
N PRO A 258 6.15 -6.80 -17.30
CA PRO A 258 5.11 -7.80 -17.53
C PRO A 258 4.58 -8.45 -16.25
N LEU A 259 5.44 -8.65 -15.24
CA LEU A 259 5.06 -9.23 -13.95
C LEU A 259 4.22 -8.25 -13.10
N ILE A 260 4.57 -6.95 -13.13
CA ILE A 260 3.77 -5.90 -12.49
C ILE A 260 2.40 -5.77 -13.18
N ALA A 261 2.38 -5.73 -14.52
CA ALA A 261 1.14 -5.67 -15.30
C ALA A 261 0.24 -6.88 -15.04
N TYR A 262 0.83 -8.09 -14.97
CA TYR A 262 0.12 -9.31 -14.58
C TYR A 262 -0.48 -9.23 -13.18
N SER A 263 0.28 -8.76 -12.18
CA SER A 263 -0.22 -8.57 -10.81
C SER A 263 -1.40 -7.60 -10.76
N GLY A 264 -1.31 -6.47 -11.46
CA GLY A 264 -2.41 -5.50 -11.57
C GLY A 264 -3.65 -6.07 -12.26
N LEU A 265 -3.47 -6.83 -13.35
CA LEU A 265 -4.57 -7.52 -14.04
C LEU A 265 -5.23 -8.62 -13.18
N GLN A 266 -4.44 -9.35 -12.40
CA GLN A 266 -4.95 -10.33 -11.43
C GLN A 266 -5.82 -9.66 -10.37
N GLN A 267 -5.38 -8.52 -9.81
CA GLN A 267 -6.18 -7.74 -8.88
C GLN A 267 -7.47 -7.24 -9.54
N ALA A 268 -7.38 -6.63 -10.73
CA ALA A 268 -8.57 -6.18 -11.45
C ALA A 268 -9.60 -7.32 -11.68
N PHE A 269 -9.15 -8.49 -12.12
CA PHE A 269 -9.99 -9.67 -12.33
C PHE A 269 -10.66 -10.16 -11.04
N VAL A 270 -9.92 -10.25 -9.93
CA VAL A 270 -10.46 -10.72 -8.64
C VAL A 270 -11.56 -9.78 -8.13
N TRP A 271 -11.40 -8.47 -8.33
CA TRP A 271 -12.29 -7.46 -7.74
C TRP A 271 -13.49 -7.11 -8.63
N ALA A 272 -13.36 -7.19 -9.95
CA ALA A 272 -14.43 -6.89 -10.90
C ALA A 272 -15.16 -8.14 -11.42
N ASP A 273 -14.45 -9.07 -12.06
CA ASP A 273 -15.09 -10.17 -12.80
C ASP A 273 -15.42 -11.36 -11.88
N TYR A 274 -14.52 -11.73 -10.97
CA TYR A 274 -14.71 -12.87 -10.08
C TYR A 274 -15.87 -12.64 -9.09
N THR A 275 -15.92 -11.46 -8.45
CA THR A 275 -17.02 -11.06 -7.55
C THR A 275 -18.37 -11.08 -8.27
N LYS A 276 -18.43 -10.48 -9.47
CA LYS A 276 -19.66 -10.28 -10.23
C LYS A 276 -20.16 -11.53 -10.96
N ASP A 277 -19.28 -12.26 -11.66
CA ASP A 277 -19.68 -13.32 -12.59
C ASP A 277 -19.48 -14.73 -12.01
N VAL A 278 -18.68 -14.89 -10.93
CA VAL A 278 -18.44 -16.19 -10.28
C VAL A 278 -19.10 -16.28 -8.91
N VAL A 279 -18.99 -15.25 -8.07
CA VAL A 279 -19.51 -15.29 -6.68
C VAL A 279 -20.98 -14.90 -6.63
N ASN A 280 -21.36 -13.74 -7.16
CA ASN A 280 -22.73 -13.21 -7.08
C ASN A 280 -23.82 -14.20 -7.60
N PRO A 281 -23.65 -14.90 -8.74
CA PRO A 281 -24.68 -15.82 -9.25
C PRO A 281 -24.87 -17.08 -8.41
N ILE A 282 -23.94 -17.38 -7.48
CA ILE A 282 -23.96 -18.59 -6.65
C ILE A 282 -24.36 -18.27 -5.20
N LEU A 283 -23.87 -17.15 -4.65
CA LEU A 283 -24.01 -16.81 -3.24
C LEU A 283 -24.79 -15.48 -3.00
N GLY A 284 -25.21 -14.81 -4.07
CA GLY A 284 -25.84 -13.48 -4.01
C GLY A 284 -24.90 -12.36 -3.56
N GLU A 285 -25.43 -11.15 -3.50
CA GLU A 285 -24.63 -9.95 -3.18
C GLU A 285 -24.03 -10.01 -1.77
N ALA A 286 -24.77 -10.55 -0.79
CA ALA A 286 -24.28 -10.81 0.56
C ALA A 286 -23.11 -11.82 0.58
N GLY A 287 -23.06 -12.76 -0.37
CA GLY A 287 -21.98 -13.73 -0.53
C GLY A 287 -20.67 -13.13 -1.02
N VAL A 288 -20.70 -12.00 -1.73
CA VAL A 288 -19.51 -11.31 -2.24
C VAL A 288 -18.61 -10.84 -1.09
N GLY A 289 -19.20 -10.24 -0.04
CA GLY A 289 -18.46 -9.84 1.16
C GLY A 289 -17.79 -11.03 1.87
N GLY A 290 -18.49 -12.17 1.96
CA GLY A 290 -17.93 -13.41 2.52
C GLY A 290 -16.76 -13.98 1.70
N ALA A 291 -16.88 -14.00 0.37
CA ALA A 291 -15.80 -14.47 -0.51
C ALA A 291 -14.56 -13.56 -0.42
N MET A 292 -14.74 -12.23 -0.38
CA MET A 292 -13.64 -11.28 -0.23
C MET A 292 -13.00 -11.32 1.17
N ALA A 293 -13.76 -11.64 2.21
CA ALA A 293 -13.21 -11.90 3.55
C ALA A 293 -12.31 -13.14 3.57
N VAL A 294 -12.72 -14.23 2.91
CA VAL A 294 -11.89 -15.43 2.74
C VAL A 294 -10.65 -15.13 1.90
N TYR A 295 -10.79 -14.37 0.80
CA TYR A 295 -9.65 -13.92 0.00
C TYR A 295 -8.62 -13.15 0.85
N GLY A 296 -9.04 -12.15 1.62
CA GLY A 296 -8.15 -11.39 2.50
C GLY A 296 -7.50 -12.23 3.60
N ALA A 297 -8.21 -13.21 4.16
CA ALA A 297 -7.64 -14.13 5.15
C ALA A 297 -6.55 -15.04 4.55
N PHE A 298 -6.78 -15.59 3.35
CA PHE A 298 -5.75 -16.35 2.63
C PHE A 298 -4.59 -15.47 2.18
N ASP A 299 -4.85 -14.26 1.69
CA ASP A 299 -3.82 -13.29 1.32
C ASP A 299 -2.90 -12.93 2.50
N ALA A 300 -3.46 -12.76 3.69
CA ALA A 300 -2.68 -12.54 4.91
C ALA A 300 -1.79 -13.75 5.28
N ILE A 301 -2.35 -14.96 5.24
CA ILE A 301 -1.59 -16.20 5.51
C ILE A 301 -0.47 -16.40 4.47
N CYS A 302 -0.78 -16.21 3.20
CA CYS A 302 0.17 -16.29 2.09
C CYS A 302 1.24 -15.21 2.18
N SER A 303 0.91 -13.98 2.59
CA SER A 303 1.87 -12.89 2.82
C SER A 303 2.85 -13.22 3.94
N LEU A 304 2.38 -13.72 5.08
CA LEU A 304 3.26 -14.18 6.17
C LEU A 304 4.16 -15.34 5.72
N ALA A 305 3.61 -16.33 5.02
CA ALA A 305 4.37 -17.47 4.52
C ALA A 305 5.43 -17.04 3.49
N ALA A 306 5.06 -16.24 2.49
CA ALA A 306 5.97 -15.72 1.47
C ALA A 306 7.05 -14.81 2.08
N GLY A 307 6.70 -13.99 3.07
CA GLY A 307 7.66 -13.16 3.80
C GLY A 307 8.70 -13.97 4.58
N ARG A 308 8.28 -15.06 5.22
CA ARG A 308 9.20 -15.99 5.91
C ARG A 308 10.07 -16.80 4.93
N LEU A 309 9.50 -17.16 3.79
CA LEU A 309 10.11 -18.02 2.78
C LEU A 309 10.84 -17.25 1.66
N THR A 310 10.92 -15.92 1.67
CA THR A 310 11.63 -15.16 0.61
C THR A 310 13.16 -15.21 0.69
N SER A 311 13.70 -15.97 1.65
CA SER A 311 15.15 -16.14 1.82
C SER A 311 15.77 -17.08 0.77
N GLY A 312 16.41 -16.47 -0.24
CA GLY A 312 17.27 -17.15 -1.21
C GLY A 312 16.57 -17.62 -2.50
N LEU A 313 17.35 -17.68 -3.57
CA LEU A 313 16.89 -17.98 -4.95
C LEU A 313 16.02 -19.24 -5.05
N LYS A 314 16.40 -20.35 -4.39
CA LYS A 314 15.63 -21.60 -4.44
C LYS A 314 14.21 -21.44 -3.89
N SER A 315 14.04 -20.66 -2.83
CA SER A 315 12.76 -20.48 -2.17
C SER A 315 11.86 -19.51 -2.95
N ILE A 316 12.43 -18.43 -3.49
CA ILE A 316 11.74 -17.53 -4.44
C ILE A 316 11.25 -18.32 -5.67
N THR A 317 12.10 -19.13 -6.29
CA THR A 317 11.71 -19.99 -7.42
C THR A 317 10.60 -20.97 -7.04
N PHE A 318 10.67 -21.59 -5.85
CA PHE A 318 9.62 -22.49 -5.37
C PHE A 318 8.27 -21.78 -5.20
N ILE A 319 8.24 -20.60 -4.58
CA ILE A 319 7.02 -19.79 -4.41
C ILE A 319 6.44 -19.40 -5.76
N VAL A 320 7.26 -18.89 -6.69
CA VAL A 320 6.80 -18.43 -8.00
C VAL A 320 6.29 -19.59 -8.86
N CYS A 321 7.04 -20.69 -8.94
CA CYS A 321 6.61 -21.87 -9.72
C CYS A 321 5.37 -22.54 -9.11
N GLY A 322 5.28 -22.64 -7.77
CA GLY A 322 4.12 -23.17 -7.08
C GLY A 322 2.87 -22.30 -7.31
N GLY A 323 3.00 -20.99 -7.13
CA GLY A 323 1.92 -20.03 -7.39
C GLY A 323 1.43 -20.08 -8.83
N ALA A 324 2.35 -20.05 -9.81
CA ALA A 324 2.02 -20.17 -11.22
C ALA A 324 1.31 -21.49 -11.56
N PHE A 325 1.72 -22.61 -10.95
CA PHE A 325 1.05 -23.91 -11.11
C PHE A 325 -0.38 -23.88 -10.56
N PHE A 326 -0.59 -23.41 -9.32
CA PHE A 326 -1.94 -23.31 -8.74
C PHE A 326 -2.83 -22.36 -9.56
N GLN A 327 -2.30 -21.23 -10.01
CA GLN A 327 -3.06 -20.27 -10.81
C GLN A 327 -3.42 -20.81 -12.19
N ALA A 328 -2.52 -21.59 -12.83
CA ALA A 328 -2.83 -22.32 -14.06
C ALA A 328 -3.93 -23.38 -13.85
N VAL A 329 -3.91 -24.12 -12.73
CA VAL A 329 -4.97 -25.09 -12.38
C VAL A 329 -6.31 -24.40 -12.14
N ILE A 330 -6.34 -23.29 -11.41
CA ILE A 330 -7.57 -22.50 -11.17
C ILE A 330 -8.10 -21.93 -12.48
N PHE A 331 -7.24 -21.37 -13.33
CA PHE A 331 -7.64 -20.81 -14.62
C PHE A 331 -8.19 -21.89 -15.56
N LEU A 332 -7.55 -23.07 -15.62
CA LEU A 332 -8.07 -24.23 -16.35
C LEU A 332 -9.43 -24.68 -15.81
N TRP A 333 -9.62 -24.70 -14.49
CA TRP A 333 -10.88 -25.08 -13.86
C TRP A 333 -12.00 -24.07 -14.16
N LEU A 334 -11.73 -22.76 -14.10
CA LEU A 334 -12.67 -21.72 -14.48
C LEU A 334 -13.05 -21.82 -15.97
N LEU A 335 -12.07 -22.00 -16.86
CA LEU A 335 -12.32 -22.22 -18.29
C LEU A 335 -13.18 -23.46 -18.55
N LEU A 336 -12.88 -24.59 -17.88
CA LEU A 336 -13.67 -25.82 -18.00
C LEU A 336 -15.10 -25.62 -17.50
N LYS A 337 -15.29 -24.93 -16.38
CA LYS A 337 -16.62 -24.61 -15.81
C LYS A 337 -17.41 -23.70 -16.76
N TYR A 338 -16.79 -22.65 -17.29
CA TYR A 338 -17.43 -21.72 -18.23
C TYR A 338 -17.81 -22.41 -19.54
N ARG A 339 -16.94 -23.31 -20.06
CA ARG A 339 -17.21 -24.12 -21.26
C ARG A 339 -18.32 -25.14 -21.02
N LEU A 340 -18.40 -25.73 -19.82
CA LEU A 340 -19.52 -26.60 -19.42
C LEU A 340 -20.84 -25.84 -19.37
N VAL A 341 -20.87 -24.66 -18.74
CA VAL A 341 -22.06 -23.79 -18.67
C VAL A 341 -22.51 -23.35 -20.06
N GLN A 342 -21.59 -22.94 -20.94
CA GLN A 342 -21.93 -22.63 -22.33
C GLN A 342 -22.45 -23.85 -23.11
N CYS A 343 -21.83 -25.03 -22.97
CA CYS A 343 -22.34 -26.25 -23.59
C CYS A 343 -23.75 -26.63 -23.10
N ILE A 344 -24.07 -26.38 -21.83
CA ILE A 344 -25.40 -26.61 -21.25
C ILE A 344 -26.40 -25.58 -21.79
N LEU A 345 -26.05 -24.30 -21.82
CA LEU A 345 -26.88 -23.23 -22.39
C LEU A 345 -27.16 -23.44 -23.89
N ILE A 346 -26.16 -23.84 -24.67
CA ILE A 346 -26.33 -24.18 -26.10
C ILE A 346 -27.27 -25.38 -26.26
N LYS A 347 -27.10 -26.43 -25.45
CA LYS A 347 -28.02 -27.59 -25.47
C LYS A 347 -29.45 -27.21 -25.08
N LEU A 348 -29.65 -26.37 -24.06
CA LEU A 348 -30.97 -25.88 -23.66
C LEU A 348 -31.60 -24.96 -24.73
N SER A 349 -30.79 -24.13 -25.39
CA SER A 349 -31.26 -23.28 -26.50
C SER A 349 -31.67 -24.09 -27.74
N ILE A 350 -31.04 -25.25 -27.97
CA ILE A 350 -31.43 -26.20 -29.02
C ILE A 350 -32.71 -26.96 -28.62
N PHE A 351 -32.88 -27.30 -27.33
CA PHE A 351 -34.06 -28.01 -26.83
C PHE A 351 -35.32 -27.13 -26.72
N ASN A 352 -35.17 -25.81 -26.55
CA ASN A 352 -36.29 -24.85 -26.55
C ASN A 352 -36.74 -24.42 -27.96
N PHE A 353 -36.17 -25.00 -29.02
CA PHE A 353 -36.51 -24.68 -30.42
C PHE A 353 -37.18 -25.85 -31.15
N HIS A 354 -37.69 -26.84 -30.40
CA HIS A 354 -38.42 -28.00 -30.93
C HIS A 354 -39.70 -28.29 -30.13
#